data_AF-A0A2L2TFW9-F1
#
_entry.id   AF-A0A2L2TFW9-F1
#
_cell.length_a   1.000
_cell.length_b   1.000
_cell.length_c   1.000
_cell.angle_alpha   90.00
_cell.angle_beta   90.00
_cell.angle_gamma   90.00
#
_symmetry.space_group_name_H-M   'P 1'
#
loop_
_entity.id
_entity.type
_entity.pdbx_description
1 polymer ?
#
loop_
_entity_poly.entity_id
_entity_poly.type
_entity_poly.pdbx_seq_one_letter_code
_entity_poly.pdbx_strand_id
1 'polypeptide(L)'
;MSLALLFGLIGIAKAFDDYFEPFPTCAECLPASVHNAPGIGFSLTLSSGTAAVHFYNGTVKNIAYIPANPEYAALMNRLANSPLPPPLSRWQKLRRSFNKRIGKPATPDVGVLATILDSLRDATAIEITNSLDRVAVAHPRVQGLAEHDLWDALEYVRVRSWVATDLPRPKVTLPLPTAGGYPTQLLESYTIFGAHGKGFCKNYKNFWQCEEEGDNTPQETTLVVGITPTDLRGDIIRPFSAFTFLQPRSGDKTFVDVGLGLAASDDKPDFWTRVAERLQGFCGTVPEGFRLDTILLTGENATHPAFLQALRSALVGNGYPQIENEVELVFVHKGMAVVDPVFVSARGAAHYARWRQEAPIGCQEQDRCEEERRQLMNVELR
;
A
#
# COMPACT_ATOMS: atom_id res chain seq x y z
N MET A 1 -30.18 -37.34 -26.03
CA MET A 1 -29.27 -36.36 -25.42
C MET A 1 -29.84 -34.97 -25.66
N SER A 2 -30.79 -34.53 -24.83
CA SER A 2 -31.45 -33.24 -25.02
C SER A 2 -32.21 -32.84 -23.75
N LEU A 3 -32.30 -31.54 -23.51
CA LEU A 3 -32.98 -30.81 -22.42
C LEU A 3 -32.45 -30.93 -20.98
N ALA A 4 -31.99 -32.08 -20.48
CA ALA A 4 -31.61 -32.19 -19.04
C ALA A 4 -30.34 -31.38 -18.67
N LEU A 5 -29.39 -31.24 -19.61
CA LEU A 5 -28.18 -30.43 -19.42
C LEU A 5 -28.45 -28.91 -19.51
N LEU A 6 -29.51 -28.49 -20.21
CA LEU A 6 -29.85 -27.07 -20.32
C LEU A 6 -30.49 -26.52 -19.04
N PHE A 7 -31.34 -27.30 -18.37
CA PHE A 7 -31.95 -26.88 -17.09
C PHE A 7 -30.94 -26.86 -15.94
N GLY A 8 -29.92 -27.72 -15.97
CA GLY A 8 -28.79 -27.65 -15.03
C GLY A 8 -27.97 -26.37 -15.19
N LEU A 9 -27.70 -25.94 -16.44
CA LEU A 9 -26.93 -24.72 -16.72
C LEU A 9 -27.73 -23.44 -16.46
N ILE A 10 -29.03 -23.41 -16.73
CA ILE A 10 -29.90 -22.24 -16.45
C ILE A 10 -30.14 -22.08 -14.94
N GLY A 11 -30.23 -23.17 -14.18
CA GLY A 11 -30.32 -23.14 -12.72
C GLY A 11 -29.03 -22.63 -12.06
N ILE A 12 -27.86 -22.94 -12.63
CA ILE A 12 -26.57 -22.42 -12.15
C ILE A 12 -26.44 -20.93 -12.50
N ALA A 13 -26.82 -20.50 -13.71
CA ALA A 13 -26.73 -19.09 -14.10
C ALA A 13 -27.63 -18.17 -13.24
N LYS A 14 -28.85 -18.60 -12.90
CA LYS A 14 -29.74 -17.82 -12.00
C LYS A 14 -29.29 -17.85 -10.53
N ALA A 15 -28.63 -18.92 -10.08
CA ALA A 15 -28.09 -18.99 -8.73
C ALA A 15 -26.87 -18.09 -8.53
N PHE A 16 -26.18 -17.64 -9.58
CA PHE A 16 -25.10 -16.65 -9.44
C PHE A 16 -25.61 -15.20 -9.37
N ASP A 17 -26.78 -14.88 -9.97
CA ASP A 17 -27.37 -13.53 -9.90
C ASP A 17 -27.95 -13.19 -8.52
N ASP A 18 -28.45 -14.18 -7.77
CA ASP A 18 -29.04 -13.96 -6.43
C ASP A 18 -28.03 -14.12 -5.26
N TYR A 19 -26.75 -14.39 -5.54
CA TYR A 19 -25.74 -14.68 -4.49
C TYR A 19 -24.94 -13.46 -4.01
N PHE A 20 -25.23 -12.27 -4.54
CA PHE A 20 -24.60 -11.03 -4.10
C PHE A 20 -25.58 -10.24 -3.25
N GLU A 21 -25.61 -10.51 -1.94
CA GLU A 21 -26.16 -9.52 -1.03
C GLU A 21 -25.34 -8.23 -1.22
N PRO A 22 -25.99 -7.10 -1.61
CA PRO A 22 -25.29 -5.83 -1.73
C PRO A 22 -24.63 -5.50 -0.39
N PHE A 23 -23.50 -4.80 -0.42
CA PHE A 23 -22.85 -4.32 0.80
C PHE A 23 -23.90 -3.70 1.72
N PRO A 24 -23.91 -4.04 3.03
CA PRO A 24 -24.96 -3.56 3.90
C PRO A 24 -24.93 -2.03 3.89
N THR A 25 -26.10 -1.42 3.91
CA THR A 25 -26.20 0.02 3.99
C THR A 25 -25.71 0.50 5.35
N CYS A 26 -24.92 1.57 5.39
CA CYS A 26 -24.43 2.12 6.65
C CYS A 26 -25.61 2.57 7.51
N ALA A 27 -25.60 2.17 8.79
CA ALA A 27 -26.64 2.57 9.74
C ALA A 27 -26.63 4.09 9.97
N GLU A 28 -25.43 4.68 9.98
CA GLU A 28 -25.19 6.10 10.20
C GLU A 28 -24.27 6.64 9.09
N CYS A 29 -24.43 7.93 8.79
CA CYS A 29 -23.55 8.64 7.88
C CYS A 29 -22.23 9.01 8.57
N LEU A 30 -21.12 8.96 7.85
CA LEU A 30 -19.84 9.45 8.31
C LEU A 30 -19.97 10.94 8.68
N PRO A 31 -19.49 11.35 9.88
CA PRO A 31 -19.51 12.75 10.27
C PRO A 31 -18.79 13.64 9.26
N ALA A 32 -19.30 14.85 9.05
CA ALA A 32 -18.67 15.84 8.15
C ALA A 32 -17.21 16.12 8.53
N SER A 33 -16.86 16.08 9.82
CA SER A 33 -15.49 16.25 10.30
C SER A 33 -14.54 15.14 9.82
N VAL A 34 -15.00 13.89 9.74
CA VAL A 34 -14.22 12.76 9.22
C VAL A 34 -14.19 12.80 7.69
N HIS A 35 -15.35 13.05 7.08
CA HIS A 35 -15.46 13.16 5.64
C HIS A 35 -14.61 14.30 5.09
N ASN A 36 -14.54 15.46 5.73
CA ASN A 36 -13.77 16.61 5.22
C ASN A 36 -12.33 16.65 5.73
N ALA A 37 -11.94 15.76 6.66
CA ALA A 37 -10.57 15.70 7.15
C ALA A 37 -9.59 15.30 6.03
N PRO A 38 -8.34 15.76 6.06
CA PRO A 38 -7.32 15.28 5.13
C PRO A 38 -7.08 13.78 5.29
N GLY A 39 -6.83 13.09 4.17
CA GLY A 39 -6.31 11.73 4.17
C GLY A 39 -4.82 11.73 4.47
N ILE A 40 -4.40 11.00 5.50
CA ILE A 40 -3.00 11.00 5.96
C ILE A 40 -2.37 9.65 5.65
N GLY A 41 -1.25 9.69 4.91
CA GLY A 41 -0.49 8.52 4.51
C GLY A 41 0.93 8.57 5.04
N PHE A 42 1.36 7.49 5.69
CA PHE A 42 2.75 7.26 6.04
C PHE A 42 3.31 6.15 5.17
N SER A 43 4.60 6.24 4.85
CA SER A 43 5.36 5.15 4.26
C SER A 43 6.59 4.90 5.11
N LEU A 44 6.79 3.65 5.50
CA LEU A 44 8.00 3.18 6.13
C LEU A 44 8.90 2.57 5.04
N THR A 45 10.20 2.83 5.06
CA THR A 45 11.20 2.15 4.23
C THR A 45 12.29 1.57 5.14
N LEU A 46 13.32 0.92 4.59
CA LEU A 46 14.44 0.46 5.44
C LEU A 46 15.30 1.63 5.96
N SER A 47 15.28 2.79 5.28
CA SER A 47 16.19 3.91 5.53
C SER A 47 15.51 5.18 6.05
N SER A 48 14.18 5.23 6.01
CA SER A 48 13.41 6.42 6.33
C SER A 48 11.93 6.12 6.58
N GLY A 49 11.21 7.10 7.12
CA GLY A 49 9.77 7.19 7.10
C GLY A 49 9.35 8.49 6.41
N THR A 50 8.30 8.44 5.59
CA THR A 50 7.75 9.62 4.91
C THR A 50 6.27 9.80 5.20
N ALA A 51 5.83 11.05 5.22
CA ALA A 51 4.43 11.42 5.41
C ALA A 51 3.94 12.29 4.25
N ALA A 52 2.73 12.01 3.78
CA ALA A 52 2.01 12.83 2.82
C ALA A 52 0.55 12.98 3.25
N VAL A 53 -0.05 14.09 2.81
CA VAL A 53 -1.43 14.45 3.12
C VAL A 53 -2.18 14.72 1.83
N HIS A 54 -3.36 14.12 1.69
CA HIS A 54 -4.31 14.34 0.61
C HIS A 54 -5.50 15.15 1.15
N PHE A 55 -5.58 16.42 0.78
CA PHE A 55 -6.63 17.33 1.20
C PHE A 55 -7.93 17.06 0.43
N TYR A 56 -9.06 17.46 1.02
CA TYR A 56 -10.38 17.31 0.40
C TYR A 56 -10.52 18.03 -0.96
N ASN A 57 -9.74 19.08 -1.19
CA ASN A 57 -9.70 19.79 -2.48
C ASN A 57 -8.93 19.03 -3.59
N GLY A 58 -8.49 17.80 -3.34
CA GLY A 58 -7.72 16.98 -4.28
C GLY A 58 -6.22 17.27 -4.30
N THR A 59 -5.73 18.24 -3.51
CA THR A 59 -4.30 18.55 -3.44
C THR A 59 -3.59 17.53 -2.56
N VAL A 60 -2.43 17.04 -3.02
CA VAL A 60 -1.57 16.16 -2.22
C VAL A 60 -0.27 16.90 -1.90
N LYS A 61 0.06 17.01 -0.61
CA LYS A 61 1.26 17.67 -0.10
C LYS A 61 2.18 16.65 0.58
N ASN A 62 3.47 16.70 0.26
CA ASN A 62 4.52 15.99 0.99
C ASN A 62 4.80 16.76 2.29
N ILE A 63 4.80 16.07 3.43
CA ILE A 63 4.81 16.70 4.75
C ILE A 63 6.15 16.53 5.46
N ALA A 64 6.58 15.29 5.65
CA ALA A 64 7.75 15.00 6.46
C ALA A 64 8.57 13.86 5.87
N TYR A 65 9.89 14.01 5.94
CA TYR A 65 10.87 12.95 5.72
C TYR A 65 11.64 12.79 7.03
N ILE A 66 11.56 11.60 7.62
CA ILE A 66 12.22 11.26 8.88
C ILE A 66 13.25 10.18 8.56
N PRO A 67 14.57 10.47 8.60
CA PRO A 67 15.58 9.45 8.40
C PRO A 67 15.51 8.38 9.49
N ALA A 68 15.84 7.15 9.15
CA ALA A 68 15.93 6.05 10.11
C ALA A 68 16.96 6.37 11.21
N ASN A 69 16.56 6.22 12.47
CA ASN A 69 17.54 6.16 13.56
C ASN A 69 18.29 4.81 13.52
N PRO A 70 19.45 4.70 14.18
CA PRO A 70 20.25 3.47 14.17
C PRO A 70 19.48 2.24 14.63
N GLU A 71 18.60 2.37 15.62
CA GLU A 71 17.78 1.28 16.15
C GLU A 71 16.78 0.78 15.11
N TYR A 72 16.10 1.68 14.40
CA TYR A 72 15.14 1.36 13.34
C TYR A 72 15.83 0.75 12.13
N ALA A 73 16.94 1.33 11.68
CA ALA A 73 17.72 0.77 10.58
C ALA A 73 18.20 -0.66 10.90
N ALA A 74 18.69 -0.88 12.12
CA ALA A 74 19.10 -2.21 12.58
C ALA A 74 17.91 -3.19 12.64
N LEU A 75 16.74 -2.74 13.12
CA LEU A 75 15.53 -3.55 13.14
C LEU A 75 15.12 -3.94 11.71
N MET A 76 14.95 -2.97 10.81
CA MET A 76 14.47 -3.23 9.45
C MET A 76 15.44 -4.11 8.67
N ASN A 77 16.76 -3.92 8.82
CA ASN A 77 17.76 -4.80 8.23
C ASN A 77 17.67 -6.24 8.76
N ARG A 78 17.50 -6.41 10.09
CA ARG A 78 17.29 -7.73 10.69
C ARG A 78 16.01 -8.40 10.16
N LEU A 79 14.91 -7.65 10.07
CA LEU A 79 13.62 -8.16 9.59
C LEU A 79 13.65 -8.51 8.09
N ALA A 80 14.40 -7.76 7.27
CA ALA A 80 14.58 -8.06 5.85
C ALA A 80 15.24 -9.42 5.61
N ASN A 81 16.15 -9.82 6.50
CA ASN A 81 16.85 -11.09 6.46
C ASN A 81 16.21 -12.19 7.31
N SER A 82 15.08 -11.90 7.97
CA SER A 82 14.38 -12.86 8.84
C SER A 82 13.27 -13.59 8.07
N PRO A 83 13.02 -14.87 8.37
CA PRO A 83 11.89 -15.58 7.80
C PRO A 83 10.56 -14.99 8.30
N LEU A 84 9.47 -15.38 7.66
CA LEU A 84 8.11 -15.01 8.08
C LEU A 84 7.90 -15.37 9.56
N PRO A 85 7.41 -14.44 10.40
CA PRO A 85 7.22 -14.70 11.81
C PRO A 85 6.16 -15.79 12.01
N PRO A 86 6.37 -16.74 12.93
CA PRO A 86 5.39 -17.77 13.23
C PRO A 86 4.14 -17.17 13.87
N PRO A 87 2.98 -17.85 13.78
CA PRO A 87 1.76 -17.41 14.47
C PRO A 87 1.98 -17.24 15.98
N LEU A 88 1.43 -16.17 16.55
CA LEU A 88 1.59 -15.89 17.98
C LEU A 88 0.97 -16.99 18.84
N SER A 89 1.78 -17.53 19.76
CA SER A 89 1.33 -18.41 20.83
C SER A 89 0.41 -17.68 21.82
N ARG A 90 -0.40 -18.43 22.58
CA ARG A 90 -1.28 -17.87 23.62
C ARG A 90 -0.51 -17.04 24.65
N TRP A 91 0.67 -17.51 25.06
CA TRP A 91 1.54 -16.80 26.01
C TRP A 91 2.08 -15.49 25.47
N GLN A 92 2.50 -15.46 24.19
CA GLN A 92 2.94 -14.22 23.56
C GLN A 92 1.79 -13.21 23.47
N LYS A 93 0.58 -13.64 23.08
CA LYS A 93 -0.60 -12.76 23.06
C LYS A 93 -0.89 -12.17 24.44
N LEU A 94 -0.84 -13.00 25.49
CA LEU A 94 -1.06 -12.56 26.87
C LEU A 94 0.01 -11.55 27.31
N ARG A 95 1.30 -11.82 27.04
CA ARG A 95 2.41 -10.92 27.37
C ARG A 95 2.28 -9.58 26.66
N ARG A 96 1.96 -9.58 25.37
CA ARG A 96 1.71 -8.36 24.58
C ARG A 96 0.56 -7.56 25.18
N SER A 97 -0.57 -8.21 25.45
CA SER A 97 -1.75 -7.58 26.06
C SER A 97 -1.42 -6.95 27.42
N PHE A 98 -0.65 -7.66 28.26
CA PHE A 98 -0.20 -7.13 29.54
C PHE A 98 0.69 -5.89 29.37
N ASN A 99 1.69 -5.94 28.47
CA ASN A 99 2.57 -4.80 28.18
C ASN A 99 1.77 -3.58 27.73
N LYS A 100 0.82 -3.76 26.81
CA LYS A 100 -0.07 -2.67 26.35
C LYS A 100 -0.89 -2.07 27.49
N ARG A 101 -1.43 -2.92 28.37
CA ARG A 101 -2.23 -2.47 29.53
C ARG A 101 -1.43 -1.62 30.52
N ILE A 102 -0.14 -1.84 30.66
CA ILE A 102 0.75 -1.04 31.52
C ILE A 102 1.42 0.13 30.78
N GLY A 103 1.00 0.44 29.55
CA GLY A 103 1.53 1.56 28.77
C GLY A 103 2.94 1.32 28.22
N LYS A 104 3.36 0.07 28.06
CA LYS A 104 4.62 -0.32 27.40
C LYS A 104 4.37 -0.82 25.98
N PRO A 105 5.35 -0.71 25.07
CA PRO A 105 5.22 -1.31 23.75
C PRO A 105 5.07 -2.83 23.89
N ALA A 106 4.29 -3.43 22.98
CA ALA A 106 3.97 -4.85 23.06
C ALA A 106 5.23 -5.75 23.03
N THR A 107 6.23 -5.36 22.23
CA THR A 107 7.57 -5.94 22.15
C THR A 107 8.61 -4.81 22.02
N PRO A 108 9.92 -5.08 22.21
CA PRO A 108 10.96 -4.08 21.94
C PRO A 108 10.93 -3.57 20.49
N ASP A 109 10.72 -4.45 19.52
CA ASP A 109 10.63 -4.11 18.09
C ASP A 109 9.47 -3.15 17.81
N VAL A 110 8.32 -3.37 18.45
CA VAL A 110 7.17 -2.44 18.41
C VAL A 110 7.55 -1.06 18.95
N GLY A 111 8.38 -0.99 20.01
CA GLY A 111 8.87 0.28 20.54
C GLY A 111 9.76 1.05 19.56
N VAL A 112 10.60 0.34 18.81
CA VAL A 112 11.44 0.93 17.76
C VAL A 112 10.58 1.44 16.59
N LEU A 113 9.63 0.63 16.10
CA LEU A 113 8.68 1.04 15.06
C LEU A 113 7.84 2.24 15.51
N ALA A 114 7.39 2.25 16.76
CA ALA A 114 6.62 3.35 17.32
C ALA A 114 7.41 4.67 17.30
N THR A 115 8.71 4.65 17.57
CA THR A 115 9.55 5.87 17.58
C THR A 115 9.47 6.64 16.25
N ILE A 116 9.60 5.94 15.11
CA ILE A 116 9.52 6.61 13.80
C ILE A 116 8.09 7.04 13.46
N LEU A 117 7.08 6.24 13.83
CA LEU A 117 5.66 6.58 13.64
C LEU A 117 5.23 7.79 14.49
N ASP A 118 5.74 7.90 15.71
CA ASP A 118 5.53 9.02 16.62
C ASP A 118 6.11 10.30 16.01
N SER A 119 7.33 10.23 15.47
CA SER A 119 7.99 11.34 14.78
C SER A 119 7.22 11.79 13.53
N LEU A 120 6.71 10.83 12.73
CA LEU A 120 5.86 11.13 11.57
C LEU A 120 4.52 11.75 11.98
N ARG A 121 3.89 11.24 13.05
CA ARG A 121 2.67 11.79 13.62
C ARG A 121 2.87 13.24 14.03
N ASP A 122 3.90 13.52 14.82
CA ASP A 122 4.14 14.85 15.37
C ASP A 122 4.48 15.86 14.27
N ALA A 123 5.35 15.48 13.34
CA ALA A 123 5.68 16.31 12.18
C ALA A 123 4.43 16.60 11.32
N THR A 124 3.54 15.62 11.16
CA THR A 124 2.31 15.79 10.40
C THR A 124 1.28 16.64 11.14
N ALA A 125 1.13 16.44 12.45
CA ALA A 125 0.19 17.18 13.29
C ALA A 125 0.50 18.67 13.36
N ILE A 126 1.77 19.07 13.20
CA ILE A 126 2.17 20.48 13.12
C ILE A 126 1.63 21.14 11.84
N GLU A 127 1.58 20.40 10.73
CA GLU A 127 1.24 20.94 9.41
C GLU A 127 -0.27 20.92 9.12
N ILE A 128 -1.04 20.10 9.84
CA ILE A 128 -2.49 20.01 9.65
C ILE A 128 -3.24 20.74 10.76
N THR A 129 -4.31 21.44 10.40
CA THR A 129 -5.17 22.13 11.37
C THR A 129 -6.11 21.19 12.12
N ASN A 130 -6.29 19.97 11.61
CA ASN A 130 -7.23 18.97 12.13
C ASN A 130 -6.51 17.98 13.04
N SER A 131 -7.25 17.37 13.97
CA SER A 131 -6.70 16.30 14.81
C SER A 131 -6.30 15.08 13.95
N LEU A 132 -5.05 14.64 14.09
CA LEU A 132 -4.57 13.39 13.50
C LEU A 132 -5.13 12.20 14.29
N ASP A 133 -6.23 11.63 13.81
CA ASP A 133 -6.87 10.47 14.44
C ASP A 133 -6.50 9.15 13.76
N ARG A 134 -6.50 9.13 12.42
CA ARG A 134 -6.31 7.93 11.61
C ARG A 134 -5.30 8.14 10.48
N VAL A 135 -4.50 7.12 10.21
CA VAL A 135 -3.51 7.11 9.13
C VAL A 135 -3.56 5.80 8.35
N ALA A 136 -3.12 5.86 7.10
CA ALA A 136 -2.80 4.69 6.31
C ALA A 136 -1.28 4.53 6.30
N VAL A 137 -0.75 3.34 6.63
CA VAL A 137 0.70 3.10 6.64
C VAL A 137 1.06 2.08 5.57
N ALA A 138 1.89 2.51 4.63
CA ALA A 138 2.54 1.65 3.65
C ALA A 138 3.91 1.19 4.15
N HIS A 139 4.33 -0.01 3.75
CA HIS A 139 5.67 -0.52 4.03
C HIS A 139 6.17 -1.44 2.91
N PRO A 140 7.49 -1.58 2.70
CA PRO A 140 8.05 -2.55 1.78
C PRO A 140 7.73 -3.96 2.24
N ARG A 141 7.81 -4.91 1.30
CA ARG A 141 7.56 -6.32 1.58
C ARG A 141 8.75 -6.97 2.31
N VAL A 142 8.86 -6.66 3.60
CA VAL A 142 9.87 -7.20 4.52
C VAL A 142 9.32 -8.46 5.19
N GLN A 143 9.93 -9.62 4.93
CA GLN A 143 9.39 -10.91 5.36
C GLN A 143 9.26 -11.05 6.89
N GLY A 144 10.24 -10.55 7.64
CA GLY A 144 10.22 -10.60 9.10
C GLY A 144 9.23 -9.64 9.76
N LEU A 145 8.73 -8.62 9.04
CA LEU A 145 7.85 -7.61 9.62
C LEU A 145 6.45 -8.20 9.83
N ALA A 146 6.07 -8.40 11.08
CA ALA A 146 4.76 -8.91 11.41
C ALA A 146 3.70 -7.80 11.33
N GLU A 147 2.58 -8.07 10.67
CA GLU A 147 1.47 -7.12 10.53
C GLU A 147 1.00 -6.57 11.91
N HIS A 148 0.89 -7.46 12.90
CA HIS A 148 0.47 -7.12 14.25
C HIS A 148 1.49 -6.28 15.03
N ASP A 149 2.76 -6.26 14.64
CA ASP A 149 3.75 -5.35 15.24
C ASP A 149 3.53 -3.92 14.77
N LEU A 150 3.18 -3.72 13.50
CA LEU A 150 2.83 -2.40 12.97
C LEU A 150 1.57 -1.85 13.65
N TRP A 151 0.55 -2.70 13.87
CA TRP A 151 -0.67 -2.31 14.58
C TRP A 151 -0.43 -1.97 16.03
N ASP A 152 0.31 -2.80 16.76
CA ASP A 152 0.65 -2.51 18.15
C ASP A 152 1.51 -1.22 18.26
N ALA A 153 2.32 -0.90 17.24
CA ALA A 153 3.09 0.35 17.20
C ALA A 153 2.18 1.58 16.99
N LEU A 154 1.21 1.49 16.08
CA LEU A 154 0.20 2.54 15.87
C LEU A 154 -0.66 2.76 17.13
N GLU A 155 -1.13 1.68 17.76
CA GLU A 155 -1.88 1.72 19.03
C GLU A 155 -1.04 2.40 20.13
N TYR A 156 0.25 2.07 20.21
CA TYR A 156 1.16 2.65 21.19
C TYR A 156 1.34 4.17 21.01
N VAL A 157 1.42 4.65 19.76
CA VAL A 157 1.46 6.09 19.44
C VAL A 157 0.06 6.74 19.38
N ARG A 158 -0.98 6.02 19.81
CA ARG A 158 -2.38 6.51 19.86
C ARG A 158 -2.92 6.99 18.52
N VAL A 159 -2.50 6.36 17.43
CA VAL A 159 -3.01 6.62 16.09
C VAL A 159 -3.76 5.38 15.59
N ARG A 160 -4.93 5.58 14.99
CA ARG A 160 -5.73 4.48 14.44
C ARG A 160 -5.38 4.22 12.97
N SER A 161 -5.59 3.00 12.49
CA SER A 161 -5.36 2.64 11.10
C SER A 161 -6.61 2.83 10.24
N TRP A 162 -6.43 3.24 8.98
CA TRP A 162 -7.47 3.16 7.94
C TRP A 162 -7.55 1.78 7.27
N VAL A 163 -6.61 0.90 7.57
CA VAL A 163 -6.56 -0.46 7.03
C VAL A 163 -7.49 -1.35 7.86
N ALA A 164 -8.11 -2.35 7.23
CA ALA A 164 -9.23 -3.10 7.80
C ALA A 164 -8.81 -4.20 8.79
N THR A 165 -8.18 -3.81 9.89
CA THR A 165 -7.54 -4.72 10.85
C THR A 165 -8.52 -5.28 11.88
N ASP A 166 -9.51 -4.47 12.26
CA ASP A 166 -10.45 -4.76 13.36
C ASP A 166 -11.88 -5.04 12.88
N LEU A 167 -12.09 -5.21 11.57
CA LEU A 167 -13.42 -5.59 11.10
C LEU A 167 -13.80 -6.95 11.69
N PRO A 168 -15.00 -7.06 12.29
CA PRO A 168 -15.48 -8.35 12.75
C PRO A 168 -15.54 -9.28 11.54
N ARG A 169 -14.85 -10.42 11.65
CA ARG A 169 -14.99 -11.48 10.64
C ARG A 169 -16.49 -11.76 10.51
N PRO A 170 -17.07 -11.69 9.31
CA PRO A 170 -18.47 -12.03 9.15
C PRO A 170 -18.67 -13.43 9.75
N LYS A 171 -19.60 -13.54 10.72
CA LYS A 171 -19.94 -14.82 11.37
C LYS A 171 -20.58 -15.82 10.39
N VAL A 172 -20.90 -15.36 9.19
CA VAL A 172 -21.50 -16.14 8.12
C VAL A 172 -20.42 -17.04 7.53
N THR A 173 -20.70 -18.34 7.47
CA THR A 173 -19.86 -19.43 6.93
C THR A 173 -19.64 -19.38 5.41
N LEU A 174 -19.75 -18.19 4.81
CA LEU A 174 -19.40 -17.98 3.40
C LEU A 174 -17.90 -17.67 3.31
N PRO A 175 -17.23 -18.01 2.19
CA PRO A 175 -15.82 -17.69 1.95
C PRO A 175 -15.66 -16.21 1.62
N LEU A 176 -16.25 -15.32 2.42
CA LEU A 176 -15.98 -13.89 2.30
C LEU A 176 -14.59 -13.61 2.87
N PRO A 177 -13.77 -12.80 2.17
CA PRO A 177 -12.42 -12.47 2.65
C PRO A 177 -12.46 -11.87 4.05
N THR A 178 -11.44 -12.18 4.85
CA THR A 178 -11.33 -11.87 6.29
C THR A 178 -11.57 -10.40 6.65
N ALA A 179 -11.39 -9.50 5.68
CA ALA A 179 -11.54 -8.06 5.81
C ALA A 179 -12.59 -7.49 4.85
N GLY A 180 -13.59 -8.28 4.41
CA GLY A 180 -14.66 -7.78 3.54
C GLY A 180 -14.17 -7.16 2.24
N GLY A 181 -13.06 -7.67 1.69
CA GLY A 181 -12.48 -7.17 0.44
C GLY A 181 -11.50 -6.00 0.59
N TYR A 182 -11.32 -5.48 1.81
CA TYR A 182 -10.36 -4.40 2.09
C TYR A 182 -8.95 -4.94 2.39
N PRO A 183 -7.89 -4.18 2.06
CA PRO A 183 -6.54 -4.55 2.44
C PRO A 183 -6.42 -4.68 3.96
N THR A 184 -5.73 -5.72 4.44
CA THR A 184 -5.28 -5.84 5.83
C THR A 184 -3.92 -5.18 6.04
N GLN A 185 -3.18 -4.89 4.98
CA GLN A 185 -1.91 -4.18 4.97
C GLN A 185 -1.78 -3.37 3.67
N LEU A 186 -0.94 -2.33 3.66
CA LEU A 186 -0.62 -1.60 2.44
C LEU A 186 0.84 -1.85 2.08
N LEU A 187 1.06 -2.55 0.97
CA LEU A 187 2.41 -2.76 0.45
C LEU A 187 2.85 -1.54 -0.37
N GLU A 188 4.13 -1.18 -0.20
CA GLU A 188 4.78 -0.04 -0.87
C GLU A 188 4.47 -0.04 -2.38
N SER A 189 4.73 -1.17 -3.07
CA SER A 189 4.51 -1.30 -4.52
C SER A 189 3.07 -1.04 -4.98
N TYR A 190 2.08 -1.47 -4.21
CA TYR A 190 0.67 -1.24 -4.50
C TYR A 190 0.26 0.22 -4.26
N THR A 191 0.78 0.84 -3.18
CA THR A 191 0.54 2.26 -2.94
C THR A 191 1.23 3.15 -3.97
N ILE A 192 2.42 2.77 -4.43
CA ILE A 192 3.12 3.45 -5.53
C ILE A 192 2.29 3.38 -6.81
N PHE A 193 1.79 2.19 -7.16
CA PHE A 193 0.89 2.02 -8.29
C PHE A 193 -0.32 2.96 -8.22
N GLY A 194 -0.96 3.04 -7.04
CA GLY A 194 -2.02 4.00 -6.76
C GLY A 194 -1.58 5.46 -6.88
N ALA A 195 -0.44 5.84 -6.33
CA ALA A 195 0.07 7.22 -6.39
C ALA A 195 0.32 7.71 -7.83
N HIS A 196 0.58 6.80 -8.76
CA HIS A 196 0.68 7.07 -10.20
C HIS A 196 -0.68 7.05 -10.92
N GLY A 197 -1.81 7.15 -10.20
CA GLY A 197 -3.14 7.21 -10.77
C GLY A 197 -3.68 5.87 -11.30
N LYS A 198 -3.02 4.75 -11.01
CA LYS A 198 -3.37 3.43 -11.53
C LYS A 198 -4.10 2.59 -10.48
N GLY A 199 -4.93 1.65 -10.94
CA GLY A 199 -5.64 0.73 -10.06
C GLY A 199 -6.73 1.37 -9.20
N PHE A 200 -7.19 2.57 -9.57
CA PHE A 200 -8.37 3.18 -8.99
C PHE A 200 -9.61 2.88 -9.83
N CYS A 201 -10.70 2.54 -9.16
CA CYS A 201 -12.02 2.47 -9.76
C CYS A 201 -12.72 3.83 -9.69
N LYS A 202 -13.59 4.11 -10.65
CA LYS A 202 -14.43 5.30 -10.69
C LYS A 202 -15.52 5.23 -9.64
N ASN A 203 -16.15 4.07 -9.48
CA ASN A 203 -17.24 3.85 -8.54
C ASN A 203 -16.74 3.34 -7.18
N TYR A 204 -15.71 3.96 -6.64
CA TYR A 204 -15.00 3.50 -5.45
C TYR A 204 -15.81 3.52 -4.15
N LYS A 205 -16.94 4.26 -4.12
CA LYS A 205 -17.92 4.26 -3.03
C LYS A 205 -18.78 2.99 -3.03
N ASN A 206 -18.84 2.27 -4.15
CA ASN A 206 -19.53 0.99 -4.30
C ASN A 206 -18.49 -0.11 -4.55
N PHE A 207 -18.27 -0.96 -3.53
CA PHE A 207 -17.26 -2.01 -3.60
C PHE A 207 -17.46 -2.94 -4.80
N TRP A 208 -18.70 -3.35 -5.10
CA TRP A 208 -18.97 -4.30 -6.17
C TRP A 208 -18.74 -3.71 -7.55
N GLN A 209 -19.20 -2.48 -7.78
CA GLN A 209 -18.90 -1.78 -9.04
C GLN A 209 -17.39 -1.56 -9.19
N CYS A 210 -16.70 -1.25 -8.10
CA CYS A 210 -15.24 -1.12 -8.10
C CYS A 210 -14.52 -2.44 -8.43
N GLU A 211 -15.01 -3.57 -7.92
CA GLU A 211 -14.47 -4.90 -8.21
C GLU A 211 -14.72 -5.29 -9.67
N GLU A 212 -15.94 -5.07 -10.18
CA GLU A 212 -16.30 -5.32 -11.58
C GLU A 212 -15.48 -4.43 -12.54
N GLU A 213 -15.24 -3.16 -12.21
CA GLU A 213 -14.33 -2.29 -12.96
C GLU A 213 -12.90 -2.86 -12.96
N GLY A 214 -12.44 -3.40 -11.84
CA GLY A 214 -11.13 -4.03 -11.69
C GLY A 214 -10.97 -5.29 -12.55
N ASP A 215 -11.99 -6.15 -12.58
CA ASP A 215 -11.99 -7.38 -13.38
C ASP A 215 -12.01 -7.10 -14.89
N ASN A 216 -12.62 -6.00 -15.30
CA ASN A 216 -12.65 -5.54 -16.69
C ASN A 216 -11.42 -4.72 -17.11
N THR A 217 -10.56 -4.32 -16.16
CA THR A 217 -9.36 -3.53 -16.45
C THR A 217 -8.22 -4.46 -16.86
N PRO A 218 -7.55 -4.20 -18.01
CA PRO A 218 -6.38 -4.98 -18.42
C PRO A 218 -5.30 -4.99 -17.33
N GLN A 219 -4.89 -6.19 -16.93
CA GLN A 219 -3.82 -6.35 -15.95
C GLN A 219 -2.46 -5.96 -16.55
N GLU A 220 -1.87 -4.89 -16.03
CA GLU A 220 -0.51 -4.50 -16.34
C GLU A 220 0.49 -5.18 -15.39
N THR A 221 1.56 -5.76 -15.93
CA THR A 221 2.69 -6.21 -15.12
C THR A 221 3.61 -5.03 -14.86
N THR A 222 3.74 -4.64 -13.59
CA THR A 222 4.47 -3.45 -13.16
C THR A 222 5.69 -3.84 -12.32
N LEU A 223 6.86 -3.29 -12.67
CA LEU A 223 8.08 -3.36 -11.87
C LEU A 223 8.17 -2.10 -11.03
N VAL A 224 8.06 -2.24 -9.73
CA VAL A 224 8.38 -1.18 -8.79
C VAL A 224 9.79 -1.44 -8.30
N VAL A 225 10.72 -0.51 -8.55
CA VAL A 225 12.13 -0.71 -8.23
C VAL A 225 12.70 0.54 -7.57
N GLY A 226 13.57 0.34 -6.60
CA GLY A 226 14.12 1.41 -5.82
C GLY A 226 15.49 1.11 -5.25
N ILE A 227 16.28 2.18 -5.10
CA ILE A 227 17.55 2.15 -4.39
C ILE A 227 17.55 3.27 -3.36
N THR A 228 17.98 2.93 -2.16
CA THR A 228 18.17 3.83 -1.03
C THR A 228 19.64 3.79 -0.61
N PRO A 229 20.06 4.57 0.42
CA PRO A 229 21.38 4.42 0.99
C PRO A 229 21.64 3.00 1.53
N THR A 230 20.62 2.29 2.00
CA THR A 230 20.76 1.03 2.74
C THR A 230 20.38 -0.23 1.96
N ASP A 231 19.57 -0.12 0.91
CA ASP A 231 19.04 -1.27 0.19
C ASP A 231 18.76 -1.00 -1.30
N LEU A 232 18.85 -2.08 -2.08
CA LEU A 232 18.23 -2.20 -3.40
C LEU A 232 17.00 -3.10 -3.25
N ARG A 233 15.85 -2.67 -3.74
CA ARG A 233 14.63 -3.47 -3.70
C ARG A 233 13.86 -3.42 -5.01
N GLY A 234 13.06 -4.46 -5.24
CA GLY A 234 12.19 -4.54 -6.39
C GLY A 234 11.01 -5.47 -6.16
N ASP A 235 9.86 -5.05 -6.67
CA ASP A 235 8.61 -5.79 -6.68
C ASP A 235 8.10 -5.90 -8.11
N ILE A 236 7.67 -7.09 -8.53
CA ILE A 236 6.92 -7.29 -9.77
C ILE A 236 5.50 -7.66 -9.35
N ILE A 237 4.58 -6.75 -9.63
CA ILE A 237 3.16 -6.87 -9.27
C ILE A 237 2.30 -6.90 -10.53
N ARG A 238 1.16 -7.59 -10.43
CA ARG A 238 0.12 -7.57 -11.48
C ARG A 238 -1.25 -7.26 -10.86
N PRO A 239 -1.44 -6.03 -10.37
CA PRO A 239 -2.64 -5.66 -9.63
C PRO A 239 -3.83 -5.43 -10.59
N PHE A 240 -5.02 -5.83 -10.16
CA PHE A 240 -6.27 -5.30 -10.74
C PHE A 240 -6.67 -3.96 -10.10
N SER A 241 -6.29 -3.77 -8.83
CA SER A 241 -6.61 -2.60 -8.02
C SER A 241 -5.42 -2.25 -7.13
N ALA A 242 -5.23 -0.96 -6.87
CA ALA A 242 -4.19 -0.46 -5.98
C ALA A 242 -4.42 -0.90 -4.52
N PHE A 243 -5.68 -1.10 -4.10
CA PHE A 243 -6.03 -1.37 -2.70
C PHE A 243 -6.94 -2.59 -2.58
N THR A 244 -6.36 -3.77 -2.85
CA THR A 244 -7.03 -5.07 -2.75
C THR A 244 -6.63 -5.82 -1.47
N PHE A 245 -7.55 -6.63 -0.94
CA PHE A 245 -7.27 -7.58 0.14
C PHE A 245 -6.30 -8.71 -0.25
N LEU A 246 -6.08 -8.92 -1.54
CA LEU A 246 -5.19 -9.98 -2.06
C LEU A 246 -3.71 -9.60 -2.01
N GLN A 247 -3.31 -8.62 -1.20
CA GLN A 247 -1.92 -8.20 -1.08
C GLN A 247 -1.13 -9.05 -0.07
N PRO A 248 -0.01 -9.69 -0.45
CA PRO A 248 0.54 -9.84 -1.80
C PRO A 248 -0.17 -10.96 -2.58
N ARG A 249 -0.25 -10.83 -3.91
CA ARG A 249 -0.96 -11.81 -4.75
C ARG A 249 -0.08 -13.03 -5.01
N SER A 250 -0.71 -14.19 -5.20
CA SER A 250 -0.03 -15.35 -5.77
C SER A 250 0.57 -14.99 -7.13
N GLY A 251 1.89 -15.10 -7.25
CA GLY A 251 2.64 -14.71 -8.44
C GLY A 251 3.50 -13.45 -8.26
N ASP A 252 3.13 -12.56 -7.33
CA ASP A 252 3.92 -11.35 -7.04
C ASP A 252 5.33 -11.74 -6.58
N LYS A 253 6.34 -11.16 -7.23
CA LYS A 253 7.74 -11.37 -6.89
C LYS A 253 8.28 -10.16 -6.16
N THR A 254 9.14 -10.38 -5.18
CA THR A 254 9.77 -9.34 -4.39
C THR A 254 11.20 -9.72 -4.08
N PHE A 255 12.07 -8.72 -3.96
CA PHE A 255 13.35 -8.87 -3.30
C PHE A 255 13.73 -7.58 -2.57
N VAL A 256 14.50 -7.75 -1.51
CA VAL A 256 15.19 -6.69 -0.79
C VAL A 256 16.62 -7.15 -0.59
N ASP A 257 17.58 -6.35 -1.05
CA ASP A 257 19.01 -6.62 -0.98
C ASP A 257 19.70 -5.50 -0.22
N VAL A 258 19.92 -5.74 1.07
CA VAL A 258 20.61 -4.81 1.99
C VAL A 258 22.10 -4.69 1.69
N GLY A 259 22.67 -5.57 0.87
CA GLY A 259 24.08 -5.54 0.47
C GLY A 259 24.36 -4.62 -0.72
N LEU A 260 23.30 -4.15 -1.39
CA LEU A 260 23.32 -3.33 -2.60
C LEU A 260 22.69 -1.93 -2.40
N GLY A 261 22.72 -1.40 -1.18
CA GLY A 261 22.41 0.01 -0.93
C GLY A 261 23.47 0.96 -1.47
N LEU A 262 23.08 2.19 -1.86
CA LEU A 262 23.99 3.16 -2.47
C LEU A 262 25.19 3.51 -1.58
N ALA A 263 25.05 3.47 -0.25
CA ALA A 263 26.16 3.74 0.66
C ALA A 263 27.32 2.72 0.51
N ALA A 264 27.05 1.54 -0.05
CA ALA A 264 28.08 0.53 -0.33
C ALA A 264 28.75 0.71 -1.71
N SER A 265 28.38 1.75 -2.47
CA SER A 265 28.91 1.96 -3.83
C SER A 265 30.36 2.41 -3.88
N ASP A 266 30.77 3.25 -2.92
CA ASP A 266 32.16 3.75 -2.84
C ASP A 266 33.15 2.64 -2.43
N ASP A 267 32.69 1.66 -1.66
CA ASP A 267 33.52 0.56 -1.14
C ASP A 267 33.76 -0.55 -2.17
N LYS A 268 32.99 -0.59 -3.27
CA LYS A 268 32.94 -1.73 -4.19
C LYS A 268 33.02 -1.26 -5.64
N PRO A 269 34.17 -1.45 -6.34
CA PRO A 269 34.31 -1.01 -7.73
C PRO A 269 33.37 -1.74 -8.71
N ASP A 270 32.86 -2.91 -8.32
CA ASP A 270 31.90 -3.72 -9.08
C ASP A 270 30.44 -3.52 -8.64
N PHE A 271 30.15 -2.51 -7.80
CA PHE A 271 28.82 -2.27 -7.24
C PHE A 271 27.71 -2.22 -8.30
N TRP A 272 27.87 -1.38 -9.32
CA TRP A 272 26.85 -1.20 -10.36
C TRP A 272 26.66 -2.45 -11.23
N THR A 273 27.72 -3.23 -11.44
CA THR A 273 27.64 -4.53 -12.10
C THR A 273 26.76 -5.49 -11.30
N ARG A 274 26.98 -5.58 -9.98
CA ARG A 274 26.15 -6.43 -9.11
C ARG A 274 24.70 -5.95 -9.03
N VAL A 275 24.46 -4.63 -9.03
CA VAL A 275 23.09 -4.07 -9.11
C VAL A 275 22.43 -4.51 -10.42
N ALA A 276 23.11 -4.37 -11.56
CA ALA A 276 22.58 -4.79 -12.85
C ALA A 276 22.30 -6.30 -12.91
N GLU A 277 23.23 -7.14 -12.45
CA GLU A 277 23.06 -8.59 -12.38
C GLU A 277 21.89 -8.99 -11.48
N ARG A 278 21.76 -8.34 -10.32
CA ARG A 278 20.65 -8.60 -9.39
C ARG A 278 19.30 -8.28 -10.02
N LEU A 279 19.19 -7.13 -10.67
CA LEU A 279 17.98 -6.70 -11.38
C LEU A 279 17.68 -7.60 -12.58
N GLN A 280 18.70 -7.98 -13.35
CA GLN A 280 18.55 -8.85 -14.51
C GLN A 280 18.05 -10.22 -14.10
N GLY A 281 18.65 -10.82 -13.05
CA GLY A 281 18.22 -12.10 -12.50
C GLY A 281 16.81 -12.05 -11.92
N PHE A 282 16.42 -10.93 -11.29
CA PHE A 282 15.06 -10.74 -10.79
C PHE A 282 14.04 -10.60 -11.94
N CYS A 283 14.33 -9.78 -12.95
CA CYS A 283 13.47 -9.60 -14.12
C CYS A 283 13.34 -10.89 -14.94
N GLY A 284 14.40 -11.70 -15.01
CA GLY A 284 14.37 -13.03 -15.63
C GLY A 284 13.50 -14.07 -14.92
N THR A 285 12.98 -13.78 -13.72
CA THR A 285 11.99 -14.65 -13.05
C THR A 285 10.58 -14.50 -13.62
N VAL A 286 10.34 -13.51 -14.48
CA VAL A 286 9.08 -13.30 -15.19
C VAL A 286 8.96 -14.35 -16.30
N PRO A 287 7.87 -15.14 -16.39
CA PRO A 287 7.76 -16.16 -17.43
C PRO A 287 7.74 -15.54 -18.84
N GLU A 288 8.30 -16.24 -19.83
CA GLU A 288 8.54 -15.74 -21.21
C GLU A 288 7.30 -15.21 -21.96
N GLY A 289 6.08 -15.51 -21.49
CA GLY A 289 4.83 -14.99 -22.05
C GLY A 289 4.30 -13.71 -21.38
N PHE A 290 4.98 -13.19 -20.36
CA PHE A 290 4.58 -11.99 -19.63
C PHE A 290 5.49 -10.82 -20.00
N ARG A 291 4.88 -9.75 -20.50
CA ARG A 291 5.55 -8.50 -20.79
C ARG A 291 5.52 -7.61 -19.56
N LEU A 292 6.62 -6.92 -19.28
CA LEU A 292 6.63 -5.82 -18.32
C LEU A 292 6.08 -4.57 -19.01
N ASP A 293 4.96 -4.05 -18.50
CA ASP A 293 4.22 -2.95 -19.11
C ASP A 293 4.66 -1.59 -18.55
N THR A 294 4.89 -1.54 -17.23
CA THR A 294 5.16 -0.30 -16.50
C THR A 294 6.36 -0.48 -15.56
N ILE A 295 7.19 0.55 -15.43
CA ILE A 295 8.28 0.64 -14.45
C ILE A 295 8.05 1.87 -13.59
N LEU A 296 7.97 1.68 -12.27
CA LEU A 296 7.78 2.74 -11.29
C LEU A 296 8.99 2.79 -10.35
N LEU A 297 9.40 4.00 -9.98
CA LEU A 297 10.59 4.24 -9.18
C LEU A 297 10.21 4.61 -7.74
N THR A 298 10.99 4.13 -6.76
CA THR A 298 10.83 4.49 -5.34
C THR A 298 12.17 4.63 -4.63
N GLY A 299 12.22 5.46 -3.59
CA GLY A 299 13.40 5.64 -2.76
C GLY A 299 14.21 6.89 -3.11
N GLU A 300 15.09 7.25 -2.18
CA GLU A 300 15.89 8.48 -2.13
C GLU A 300 16.87 8.60 -3.30
N ASN A 301 17.34 7.47 -3.81
CA ASN A 301 18.36 7.44 -4.85
C ASN A 301 17.83 6.82 -6.15
N ALA A 302 16.51 6.70 -6.31
CA ALA A 302 15.88 6.09 -7.47
C ALA A 302 16.16 6.84 -8.79
N THR A 303 16.51 8.12 -8.72
CA THR A 303 16.86 8.96 -9.88
C THR A 303 18.37 9.04 -10.13
N HIS A 304 19.18 8.28 -9.38
CA HIS A 304 20.64 8.29 -9.53
C HIS A 304 21.04 7.84 -10.95
N PRO A 305 21.86 8.60 -11.69
CA PRO A 305 22.14 8.31 -13.10
C PRO A 305 22.71 6.91 -13.35
N ALA A 306 23.65 6.47 -12.51
CA ALA A 306 24.25 5.14 -12.63
C ALA A 306 23.26 4.01 -12.28
N PHE A 307 22.29 4.28 -11.39
CA PHE A 307 21.22 3.32 -11.09
C PHE A 307 20.27 3.18 -12.28
N LEU A 308 19.84 4.30 -12.87
CA LEU A 308 19.00 4.28 -14.06
C LEU A 308 19.71 3.59 -15.24
N GLN A 309 21.03 3.77 -15.37
CA GLN A 309 21.83 3.05 -16.36
C GLN A 309 21.87 1.54 -16.08
N ALA A 310 22.14 1.13 -14.84
CA ALA A 310 22.15 -0.27 -14.44
C ALA A 310 20.77 -0.94 -14.65
N LEU A 311 19.69 -0.23 -14.32
CA LEU A 311 18.32 -0.68 -14.57
C LEU A 311 18.06 -0.85 -16.07
N ARG A 312 18.42 0.12 -16.92
CA ARG A 312 18.29 -0.02 -18.37
C ARG A 312 19.05 -1.24 -18.88
N SER A 313 20.31 -1.41 -18.47
CA SER A 313 21.13 -2.55 -18.87
C SER A 313 20.52 -3.89 -18.43
N ALA A 314 19.96 -3.98 -17.21
CA ALA A 314 19.30 -5.18 -16.70
C ALA A 314 18.03 -5.57 -17.48
N LEU A 315 17.40 -4.59 -18.13
CA LEU A 315 16.22 -4.80 -18.97
C LEU A 315 16.62 -5.21 -20.40
N VAL A 316 17.83 -4.86 -20.88
CA VAL A 316 18.28 -5.32 -22.20
C VAL A 316 18.47 -6.85 -22.18
N GLY A 317 17.61 -7.58 -22.90
CA GLY A 317 17.68 -9.03 -23.07
C GLY A 317 16.56 -9.86 -22.43
N ASN A 318 15.72 -9.27 -21.59
CA ASN A 318 14.59 -9.95 -20.93
C ASN A 318 13.27 -9.87 -21.74
N GLY A 319 13.36 -9.82 -23.07
CA GLY A 319 12.18 -9.70 -23.96
C GLY A 319 11.47 -8.35 -23.92
N TYR A 320 12.06 -7.35 -23.28
CA TYR A 320 11.53 -5.99 -23.27
C TYR A 320 11.73 -5.35 -24.64
N PRO A 321 10.78 -4.51 -25.12
CA PRO A 321 10.92 -3.84 -26.39
C PRO A 321 12.28 -3.16 -26.43
N GLN A 322 13.07 -3.40 -27.48
CA GLN A 322 14.27 -2.61 -27.69
C GLN A 322 13.84 -1.15 -27.67
N ILE A 323 14.41 -0.45 -26.71
CA ILE A 323 14.25 0.96 -26.39
C ILE A 323 14.92 1.74 -27.55
N GLU A 324 14.35 1.69 -28.75
CA GLU A 324 14.99 2.23 -29.96
C GLU A 324 14.76 3.73 -30.15
N ASN A 325 13.92 4.36 -29.33
CA ASN A 325 13.84 5.81 -29.22
C ASN A 325 13.75 6.15 -27.73
N GLU A 326 14.38 7.26 -27.33
CA GLU A 326 14.37 7.83 -25.99
C GLU A 326 13.17 7.35 -25.18
N VAL A 327 13.40 6.43 -24.24
CA VAL A 327 12.39 6.16 -23.21
C VAL A 327 12.20 7.53 -22.55
N GLU A 328 11.07 8.16 -22.83
CA GLU A 328 10.21 8.55 -21.73
C GLU A 328 10.10 7.28 -20.87
N LEU A 329 11.11 7.04 -20.00
CA LEU A 329 10.89 6.40 -18.70
C LEU A 329 9.61 7.09 -18.30
N VAL A 330 8.49 6.37 -18.32
CA VAL A 330 7.17 6.98 -18.17
C VAL A 330 7.11 7.40 -16.69
N PHE A 331 7.83 8.48 -16.37
CA PHE A 331 7.88 9.19 -15.11
C PHE A 331 6.49 9.76 -14.82
N VAL A 332 5.65 9.83 -15.85
CA VAL A 332 4.42 10.57 -15.89
C VAL A 332 3.53 9.91 -16.94
N HIS A 333 2.39 9.37 -16.51
CA HIS A 333 1.24 9.26 -17.39
C HIS A 333 0.99 10.67 -17.97
N LYS A 334 1.06 10.86 -19.29
CA LYS A 334 0.91 12.17 -19.97
C LYS A 334 -0.16 13.03 -19.30
N GLY A 335 0.26 14.06 -18.55
CA GLY A 335 -0.63 15.00 -17.86
C GLY A 335 -0.60 14.99 -16.33
N MET A 336 0.06 14.05 -15.66
CA MET A 336 0.23 14.08 -14.19
C MET A 336 1.53 14.80 -13.77
N ALA A 337 1.49 15.50 -12.64
CA ALA A 337 2.70 16.11 -12.07
C ALA A 337 3.74 15.02 -11.74
N VAL A 338 5.02 15.32 -11.98
CA VAL A 338 6.14 14.45 -11.58
C VAL A 338 6.00 14.11 -10.09
N VAL A 339 5.88 12.82 -9.77
CA VAL A 339 5.75 12.35 -8.40
C VAL A 339 7.13 12.09 -7.84
N ASP A 340 7.45 12.72 -6.71
CA ASP A 340 8.71 12.50 -5.99
C ASP A 340 8.83 11.02 -5.53
N PRO A 341 9.83 10.25 -6.00
CA PRO A 341 10.04 8.85 -5.62
C PRO A 341 10.27 8.62 -4.12
N VAL A 342 10.60 9.65 -3.34
CA VAL A 342 10.74 9.55 -1.88
C VAL A 342 9.39 9.48 -1.19
N PHE A 343 8.41 10.21 -1.72
CA PHE A 343 7.08 10.36 -1.11
C PHE A 343 5.99 9.58 -1.83
N VAL A 344 6.27 8.99 -3.00
CA VAL A 344 5.26 8.32 -3.85
C VAL A 344 4.45 7.28 -3.08
N SER A 345 5.09 6.44 -2.25
CA SER A 345 4.39 5.45 -1.41
C SER A 345 3.48 6.12 -0.37
N ALA A 346 3.99 7.13 0.34
CA ALA A 346 3.19 7.87 1.33
C ALA A 346 2.01 8.61 0.67
N ARG A 347 2.18 9.17 -0.54
CA ARG A 347 1.09 9.77 -1.32
C ARG A 347 0.04 8.73 -1.65
N GLY A 348 0.43 7.53 -2.08
CA GLY A 348 -0.47 6.41 -2.33
C GLY A 348 -1.26 6.01 -1.08
N ALA A 349 -0.60 5.92 0.07
CA ALA A 349 -1.27 5.68 1.35
C ALA A 349 -2.24 6.82 1.71
N ALA A 350 -1.89 8.08 1.45
CA ALA A 350 -2.76 9.22 1.69
C ALA A 350 -4.00 9.20 0.78
N HIS A 351 -3.85 8.75 -0.47
CA HIS A 351 -4.96 8.46 -1.37
C HIS A 351 -5.89 7.38 -0.80
N TYR A 352 -5.34 6.28 -0.27
CA TYR A 352 -6.15 5.25 0.38
C TYR A 352 -6.92 5.80 1.59
N ALA A 353 -6.25 6.56 2.47
CA ALA A 353 -6.87 7.19 3.62
C ALA A 353 -8.03 8.12 3.21
N ARG A 354 -7.82 8.93 2.17
CA ARG A 354 -8.84 9.82 1.61
C ARG A 354 -10.04 9.04 1.06
N TRP A 355 -9.78 7.95 0.34
CA TRP A 355 -10.82 7.06 -0.13
C TRP A 355 -11.64 6.49 1.05
N ARG A 356 -11.00 6.05 2.14
CA ARG A 356 -11.71 5.53 3.33
C ARG A 356 -12.54 6.58 4.09
N GLN A 357 -12.21 7.87 3.96
CA GLN A 357 -13.01 8.96 4.51
C GLN A 357 -14.30 9.23 3.72
N GLU A 358 -14.40 8.72 2.49
CA GLU A 358 -15.56 8.90 1.60
C GLU A 358 -16.32 7.60 1.34
N ALA A 359 -15.66 6.46 1.55
CA ALA A 359 -16.21 5.13 1.43
C ALA A 359 -15.91 4.38 2.74
N PRO A 360 -16.83 4.40 3.72
CA PRO A 360 -16.63 3.71 4.98
C PRO A 360 -16.37 2.22 4.77
N ILE A 361 -15.64 1.63 5.70
CA ILE A 361 -15.30 0.21 5.65
C ILE A 361 -16.53 -0.61 6.05
N GLY A 362 -16.88 -1.61 5.25
CA GLY A 362 -17.87 -2.60 5.64
C GLY A 362 -19.32 -2.25 5.28
N CYS A 363 -19.59 -1.05 4.77
CA CYS A 363 -20.94 -0.62 4.40
C CYS A 363 -20.93 0.43 3.28
N GLN A 364 -22.07 0.62 2.61
CA GLN A 364 -22.28 1.67 1.62
C GLN A 364 -23.14 2.80 2.23
N GLU A 365 -22.68 4.05 2.15
CA GLU A 365 -23.51 5.20 2.55
C GLU A 365 -24.67 5.39 1.57
N GLN A 366 -25.80 5.86 2.10
CA GLN A 366 -26.95 6.26 1.29
C GLN A 366 -26.75 7.69 0.74
N ASP A 367 -27.42 8.01 -0.37
CA ASP A 367 -27.38 9.35 -0.98
C ASP A 367 -27.77 10.48 -0.01
N ARG A 368 -28.67 10.19 0.96
CA ARG A 368 -29.06 11.14 2.03
C ARG A 368 -27.87 11.69 2.83
N CYS A 369 -26.79 10.91 2.95
CA CYS A 369 -25.63 11.30 3.74
C CYS A 369 -24.90 12.51 3.15
N GLU A 370 -24.90 12.66 1.83
CA GLU A 370 -24.34 13.84 1.18
C GLU A 370 -25.21 15.08 1.42
N GLU A 371 -26.53 14.91 1.42
CA GLU A 371 -27.48 16.00 1.71
C GLU A 371 -27.37 16.50 3.15
N GLU A 372 -27.31 15.58 4.12
CA GLU A 372 -27.13 15.91 5.55
C GLU A 372 -25.84 16.71 5.78
N ARG A 373 -24.73 16.28 5.15
CA ARG A 373 -23.43 16.99 5.25
C ARG A 373 -23.48 18.39 4.62
N ARG A 374 -24.20 18.57 3.50
CA ARG A 374 -24.38 19.90 2.88
C ARG A 374 -25.22 20.83 3.74
N GLN A 375 -26.26 20.32 4.40
CA GLN A 375 -27.10 21.12 5.28
C GLN A 375 -26.32 21.63 6.50
N LEU A 376 -25.48 20.79 7.11
CA LEU A 376 -24.65 21.18 8.25
C LEU A 376 -23.65 22.30 7.92
N MET A 377 -23.00 22.23 6.75
CA MET A 377 -22.09 23.32 6.32
C MET A 377 -22.81 24.65 6.10
N ASN A 378 -24.06 24.64 5.65
CA ASN A 378 -24.84 25.87 5.48
C ASN A 378 -25.31 26.49 6.80
N VAL A 379 -25.36 25.72 7.89
CA VAL A 379 -25.74 26.19 9.22
C VAL A 379 -24.55 26.83 9.94
N GLU A 380 -23.32 26.31 9.78
CA GLU A 380 -22.10 26.90 10.36
C GLU A 380 -21.70 28.25 9.72
N LEU A 381 -22.19 28.56 8.52
CA LEU A 381 -21.92 29.80 7.80
C LEU A 381 -22.92 30.94 8.08
N ARG A 382 -23.93 30.70 8.92
CA ARG A 382 -24.90 31.72 9.38
C ARG A 382 -24.63 32.09 10.82
#